data_AF-A0A359LQB5-F1
#
_entry.id   AF-A0A359LQB5-F1
#
_cell.length_a   1.000
_cell.length_b   1.000
_cell.length_c   1.000
_cell.angle_alpha   90.00
_cell.angle_beta   90.00
_cell.angle_gamma   90.00
#
_symmetry.space_group_name_H-M   'P 1'
#
loop_
_entity.id
_entity.type
_entity.pdbx_description
1 polymer ?
#
loop_
_entity_poly.entity_id
_entity_poly.type
_entity_poly.pdbx_seq_one_letter_code
_entity_poly.pdbx_strand_id
1 'polypeptide(L)' 'VLCVEFFLQGEELLINELAPRPHNSGHFTFDACVTSQFEQQLRAVCGLP' A
#
# COMPACT_ATOMS: atom_id res chain seq x y z
N VAL A 1 5.13 5.19 1.54
CA VAL A 1 4.10 4.19 1.17
C VAL A 1 4.21 3.95 -0.32
N LEU A 2 4.29 2.69 -0.74
CA LEU A 2 4.34 2.26 -2.14
C LEU A 2 3.31 1.16 -2.30
N CYS A 3 2.42 1.30 -3.28
CA CYS A 3 1.55 0.21 -3.72
C CYS A 3 2.19 -0.48 -4.93
N VAL A 4 2.14 -1.81 -4.90
CA VAL A 4 2.57 -2.68 -6.00
C VAL A 4 1.38 -3.55 -6.35
N GLU A 5 0.91 -3.44 -7.59
CA GLU A 5 -0.11 -4.33 -8.13
C GLU A 5 0.55 -5.49 -8.85
N PHE A 6 -0.05 -6.68 -8.71
CA PHE A 6 0.43 -7.90 -9.35
C PHE A 6 -0.70 -8.58 -10.12
N PHE A 7 -0.33 -9.21 -11.24
CA PHE A 7 -1.08 -10.35 -11.76
C PHE A 7 -0.57 -11.64 -11.09
N LEU A 8 -1.48 -12.55 -10.76
CA LEU A 8 -1.15 -13.87 -10.24
C LEU A 8 -1.34 -14.90 -11.35
N GLN A 9 -0.28 -15.62 -11.70
CA GLN A 9 -0.31 -16.71 -12.67
C GLN A 9 0.17 -18.01 -12.01
N GLY A 10 -0.77 -18.82 -11.53
CA GLY A 10 -0.42 -19.99 -10.71
C GLY A 10 0.18 -19.56 -9.38
N GLU A 11 1.44 -19.90 -9.14
CA GLU A 11 2.21 -19.48 -7.95
C GLU A 11 3.13 -18.27 -8.24
N GLU A 12 3.14 -17.76 -9.48
CA GLU A 12 3.99 -16.64 -9.89
C GLU A 12 3.28 -15.28 -9.74
N LEU A 13 3.99 -14.30 -9.19
CA LEU A 13 3.56 -12.90 -9.12
C LEU A 13 4.28 -12.08 -10.20
N LEU A 14 3.50 -11.50 -11.11
CA LEU A 14 3.99 -10.60 -12.16
C LEU A 14 3.63 -9.17 -11.81
N ILE A 15 4.60 -8.26 -11.76
CA ILE A 15 4.33 -6.84 -11.47
C ILE A 15 3.49 -6.25 -12.60
N ASN A 16 2.33 -5.69 -12.23
CA ASN A 16 1.45 -4.95 -13.14
C ASN A 16 1.77 -3.45 -13.11
N GLU A 17 1.67 -2.84 -11.92
CA GLU A 17 1.81 -1.38 -11.74
C GLU A 17 2.52 -1.04 -10.42
N LEU A 18 3.21 0.09 -10.41
CA LEU A 18 3.75 0.74 -9.21
C LEU A 18 3.09 2.11 -9.01
N ALA A 19 2.55 2.35 -7.82
CA ALA A 19 2.01 3.64 -7.42
C ALA A 19 2.73 4.14 -6.15
N PRO A 20 3.63 5.15 -6.24
CA PRO A 20 4.40 5.68 -5.10
C PRO A 20 3.55 6.63 -4.22
N ARG A 21 2.35 6.18 -3.86
CA ARG A 21 1.34 6.90 -3.09
C ARG A 21 0.37 5.88 -2.45
N PRO A 22 -0.50 6.30 -1.52
CA PRO A 22 -1.67 5.52 -1.15
C PRO A 22 -2.49 5.13 -2.37
N HIS A 23 -3.10 3.97 -2.28
CA HIS A 23 -3.83 3.36 -3.38
C HIS A 23 -5.24 2.97 -2.97
N ASN A 24 -6.17 2.97 -3.93
CA ASN A 24 -7.57 2.64 -3.68
C ASN A 24 -7.71 1.25 -3.06
N SER A 25 -6.90 0.29 -3.52
CA SER A 25 -6.86 -1.08 -2.98
C SER A 25 -6.46 -1.15 -1.51
N GLY A 26 -5.86 -0.10 -0.93
CA GLY A 26 -5.52 -0.01 0.50
C GLY A 26 -6.54 0.76 1.34
N HIS A 27 -7.65 1.26 0.80
CA HIS A 27 -8.61 2.09 1.57
C HIS A 27 -9.23 1.32 2.75
N PHE A 28 -9.36 0.00 2.66
CA PHE A 28 -9.88 -0.82 3.76
C PHE A 28 -9.04 -0.72 5.04
N THR A 29 -7.77 -0.27 4.94
CA THR A 29 -6.87 -0.07 6.09
C THR A 29 -7.35 1.02 7.06
N PHE A 30 -8.34 1.84 6.70
CA PHE A 30 -9.00 2.75 7.64
C PHE A 30 -9.63 2.03 8.82
N ASP A 31 -10.32 0.91 8.55
CA ASP A 31 -11.13 0.22 9.55
C ASP A 31 -10.53 -1.15 9.96
N ALA A 32 -9.68 -1.74 9.10
CA ALA A 32 -9.19 -3.10 9.27
C ALA A 32 -7.74 -3.21 9.77
N CYS A 33 -7.03 -2.10 9.93
CA CYS A 33 -5.64 -2.08 10.36
C CYS A 33 -5.45 -1.11 11.53
N VAL A 34 -4.46 -1.40 12.38
CA VAL A 34 -4.10 -0.50 13.51
C VAL A 34 -3.69 0.89 13.02
N THR A 35 -3.07 0.96 11.83
CA THR A 35 -2.62 2.20 11.20
C THR A 35 -3.05 2.19 9.74
N SER A 36 -3.73 3.25 9.30
CA SER A 36 -4.15 3.38 7.90
C SER A 36 -2.96 3.67 6.98
N GLN A 37 -3.06 3.33 5.69
CA GLN A 37 -2.01 3.70 4.72
C GLN A 37 -1.76 5.21 4.64
N PHE A 38 -2.77 6.03 4.97
CA PHE A 38 -2.67 7.50 4.98
C PHE A 38 -1.87 7.97 6.19
N GLU A 39 -2.15 7.44 7.38
CA GLU A 39 -1.35 7.72 8.57
C GLU A 39 0.09 7.25 8.37
N GLN A 40 0.30 6.04 7.84
CA GLN A 40 1.64 5.52 7.59
C GLN A 40 2.42 6.36 6.57
N GLN A 41 1.76 6.93 5.56
CA GLN A 41 2.41 7.86 4.64
C GLN A 41 2.86 9.13 5.36
N LEU A 42 2.00 9.71 6.21
CA LEU A 42 2.33 10.91 6.97
C LEU A 42 3.52 10.66 7.90
N ARG A 43 3.50 9.55 8.65
CA ARG A 43 4.60 9.15 9.54
C ARG A 43 5.91 9.01 8.78
N ALA A 44 5.88 8.32 7.64
CA ALA A 44 7.07 8.17 6.78
C ALA A 44 7.62 9.51 6.27
N VAL A 45 6.77 10.43 5.82
CA VAL A 45 7.19 11.77 5.36
C VAL A 45 7.78 12.60 6.51
N CYS A 46 7.22 12.47 7.71
CA CYS A 46 7.70 13.16 8.90
C CYS A 46 8.89 12.49 9.59
N GLY A 47 9.40 11.35 9.08
CA GLY A 47 10.48 10.59 9.71
C GLY A 47 10.10 9.98 11.06
N LEU A 48 8.81 9.76 11.29
CA LEU A 48 8.28 9.11 12.50
C LEU A 48 8.27 7.58 12.32
N PRO A 49 8.42 6.81 13.42
CA PRO A 49 8.24 5.35 13.40
C PRO A 49 6.90 4.95 12.77
#